data_AF-A0A2H6GKW9-F1
#
_entry.id   AF-A0A2H6GKW9-F1
#
_cell.length_a   1.000
_cell.length_b   1.000
_cell.length_c   1.000
_cell.angle_alpha   90.00
_cell.angle_beta   90.00
_cell.angle_gamma   90.00
#
_symmetry.space_group_name_H-M   'P 1'
#
loop_
_entity.id
_entity.type
_entity.pdbx_description
1 polymer ?
#
loop_
_entity_poly.entity_id
_entity_poly.type
_entity_poly.pdbx_seq_one_letter_code
_entity_poly.pdbx_strand_id
1 'polypeptide(L)'
;MLIAKRELAIEKMLKKLDRFDVVVLDDIGYVKQSREEMEVLFTFLSERYERRSLMITSNLVFSEWDRIFKDPMTTAAAIDRLVHHSTILELNNDSYRAKQAKQHQGN
;
A
#
# COMPACT_ATOMS: atom_id res chain seq x y z
N MET A 1 -8.05 -10.23 0.48
CA MET A 1 -8.61 -9.98 -0.87
C MET A 1 -8.28 -11.10 -1.86
N LEU A 2 -7.09 -11.72 -1.83
CA LEU A 2 -6.75 -12.86 -2.70
C LEU A 2 -7.75 -14.03 -2.58
N ILE A 3 -8.12 -14.40 -1.35
CA ILE A 3 -9.15 -15.41 -1.09
C ILE A 3 -10.47 -15.04 -1.78
N ALA A 4 -10.90 -13.78 -1.65
CA ALA A 4 -12.11 -13.30 -2.31
C ALA A 4 -12.01 -13.36 -3.85
N LYS A 5 -10.84 -13.13 -4.46
CA LYS A 5 -10.64 -13.36 -5.91
C LYS A 5 -10.81 -14.85 -6.26
N ARG A 6 -10.22 -15.76 -5.48
CA ARG A 6 -10.33 -17.22 -5.69
C ARG A 6 -11.76 -17.73 -5.52
N GLU A 7 -12.53 -17.12 -4.63
CA GLU A 7 -13.95 -17.44 -4.38
C GLU A 7 -14.92 -16.65 -5.29
N LEU A 8 -14.43 -15.93 -6.31
CA LEU A 8 -15.24 -15.09 -7.20
C LEU A 8 -16.09 -14.02 -6.47
N ALA A 9 -15.63 -13.60 -5.28
CA ALA A 9 -16.28 -12.66 -4.39
C ALA A 9 -15.54 -11.31 -4.29
N ILE A 10 -14.60 -11.02 -5.21
CA ILE A 10 -13.78 -9.81 -5.16
C ILE A 10 -14.61 -8.53 -5.24
N GLU A 11 -15.61 -8.47 -6.11
CA GLU A 11 -16.50 -7.31 -6.23
C GLU A 11 -17.25 -7.02 -4.93
N LYS A 12 -17.72 -8.06 -4.24
CA LYS A 12 -18.40 -7.93 -2.95
C LYS A 12 -17.46 -7.38 -1.89
N MET A 13 -16.20 -7.83 -1.89
CA MET A 13 -15.16 -7.32 -0.99
C MET A 13 -14.82 -5.85 -1.30
N LEU A 14 -14.66 -5.49 -2.57
CA LEU A 14 -14.39 -4.12 -3.00
C LEU A 14 -15.53 -3.17 -2.61
N LYS A 15 -16.79 -3.56 -2.87
CA LYS A 15 -17.98 -2.82 -2.41
C LYS A 15 -18.04 -2.67 -0.89
N LYS A 16 -17.55 -3.66 -0.13
CA LYS A 16 -17.46 -3.56 1.33
C LYS A 16 -16.41 -2.54 1.74
N LEU A 17 -15.25 -2.53 1.10
CA LEU A 17 -14.18 -1.57 1.36
C LEU A 17 -14.55 -0.14 0.91
N ASP A 18 -15.33 0.00 -0.16
CA ASP A 18 -15.77 1.30 -0.68
C ASP A 18 -16.73 2.06 0.26
N ARG A 19 -17.30 1.36 1.27
CA ARG A 19 -18.11 1.99 2.32
C ARG A 19 -17.29 2.86 3.28
N PHE A 20 -15.97 2.69 3.32
CA PHE A 20 -15.10 3.47 4.19
C PHE A 20 -14.55 4.69 3.43
N ASP A 21 -14.67 5.88 4.03
CA ASP A 21 -14.12 7.11 3.46
C ASP A 21 -12.61 7.03 3.27
N VAL A 22 -11.92 6.40 4.22
CA VAL A 22 -10.47 6.16 4.20
C VAL A 22 -10.18 4.69 4.45
N VAL A 23 -9.28 4.11 3.66
CA VAL A 23 -8.65 2.81 3.93
C VAL A 23 -7.15 3.01 4.08
N VAL A 24 -6.58 2.42 5.12
CA VAL A 24 -5.14 2.48 5.41
C VAL A 24 -4.48 1.17 4.98
N LEU A 25 -3.46 1.28 4.14
CA LEU A 25 -2.57 0.19 3.76
C LEU A 25 -1.23 0.41 4.46
N ASP A 26 -0.96 -0.41 5.46
CA ASP A 26 0.24 -0.28 6.29
C ASP A 26 1.38 -1.19 5.79
N ASP A 27 2.63 -0.72 5.91
CA ASP A 27 3.87 -1.42 5.61
C ASP A 27 3.92 -2.09 4.21
N ILE A 28 3.46 -1.36 3.19
CA ILE A 28 3.49 -1.87 1.82
C ILE A 28 4.95 -2.07 1.36
N GLY A 29 5.22 -3.24 0.80
CA GLY A 29 6.55 -3.62 0.32
C GLY A 29 7.46 -4.33 1.33
N TYR A 30 7.00 -4.53 2.58
CA TYR A 30 7.76 -5.31 3.57
C TYR A 30 7.83 -6.81 3.22
N VAL A 31 6.71 -7.42 2.81
CA VAL A 31 6.63 -8.84 2.44
C VAL A 31 6.62 -8.99 0.93
N LYS A 32 7.37 -9.96 0.40
CA LYS A 32 7.31 -10.31 -1.03
C LYS A 32 5.93 -10.90 -1.36
N GLN A 33 5.09 -10.15 -2.06
CA GLN A 33 3.80 -10.65 -2.53
C GLN A 33 3.95 -11.53 -3.79
N SER A 34 3.04 -12.47 -3.97
CA SER A 34 2.82 -13.22 -5.22
C SER A 34 2.14 -12.36 -6.29
N ARG A 35 2.28 -12.74 -7.57
CA ARG A 35 1.70 -11.99 -8.70
C ARG A 35 0.18 -11.80 -8.55
N GLU A 36 -0.53 -12.83 -8.08
CA GLU A 36 -1.97 -12.76 -7.86
C GLU A 36 -2.35 -11.73 -6.79
N GLU A 37 -1.53 -11.60 -5.74
CA GLU A 37 -1.76 -10.63 -4.66
C GLU A 37 -1.58 -9.19 -5.14
N MET A 38 -0.58 -8.95 -6.00
CA MET A 38 -0.37 -7.64 -6.62
C MET A 38 -1.50 -7.26 -7.56
N GLU A 39 -1.98 -8.20 -8.37
CA GLU A 39 -3.11 -7.93 -9.27
C GLU A 39 -4.34 -7.49 -8.47
N VAL A 40 -4.61 -8.18 -7.37
CA VAL A 40 -5.72 -7.84 -6.47
C VAL A 40 -5.52 -6.48 -5.80
N LEU A 41 -4.30 -6.18 -5.37
CA LEU A 41 -3.94 -4.87 -4.84
C LEU A 41 -4.15 -3.77 -5.89
N PHE A 42 -3.65 -3.97 -7.12
CA PHE A 42 -3.80 -3.03 -8.22
C PHE A 42 -5.28 -2.77 -8.55
N THR A 43 -6.10 -3.82 -8.59
CA THR A 43 -7.56 -3.67 -8.75
C THR A 43 -8.14 -2.82 -7.64
N PHE A 44 -7.78 -3.07 -6.37
CA PHE A 44 -8.26 -2.26 -5.25
C PHE A 44 -7.84 -0.79 -5.34
N LEU A 45 -6.57 -0.51 -5.68
CA LEU A 45 -6.08 0.86 -5.85
C LEU A 45 -6.82 1.58 -6.98
N SER A 46 -7.06 0.88 -8.09
CA SER A 46 -7.77 1.41 -9.26
C SER A 46 -9.24 1.72 -8.95
N GLU A 47 -9.91 0.88 -8.16
CA GLU A 47 -11.31 1.10 -7.74
C GLU A 47 -11.47 2.28 -6.77
N ARG A 48 -10.40 2.67 -6.06
CA ARG A 48 -10.42 3.79 -5.11
C ARG A 48 -9.99 5.10 -5.75
N TYR A 49 -9.22 5.03 -6.83
CA TYR A 49 -8.76 6.18 -7.60
C TYR A 49 -9.93 7.12 -7.95
N GLU A 50 -9.75 8.42 -7.68
CA GLU A 50 -10.76 9.48 -7.87
C GLU A 50 -12.12 9.28 -7.14
N ARG A 51 -12.25 8.27 -6.28
CA ARG A 51 -13.51 7.92 -5.61
C ARG A 51 -13.46 8.10 -4.11
N ARG A 52 -12.42 7.58 -3.45
CA ARG A 52 -12.27 7.60 -1.98
C ARG A 52 -10.79 7.62 -1.58
N SER A 53 -10.50 8.15 -0.40
CA SER A 53 -9.13 8.36 0.05
C SER A 53 -8.41 7.07 0.44
N LEU A 54 -7.11 7.02 0.19
CA LEU A 54 -6.20 5.97 0.65
C LEU A 54 -5.06 6.61 1.44
N MET A 55 -4.66 5.94 2.52
CA MET A 55 -3.42 6.23 3.22
C MET A 55 -2.52 5.01 3.07
N ILE A 56 -1.29 5.22 2.61
CA ILE A 56 -0.32 4.16 2.38
C ILE A 56 0.94 4.49 3.16
N THR A 57 1.44 3.53 3.93
CA THR A 57 2.77 3.61 4.54
C THR A 57 3.68 2.61 3.84
N SER A 58 4.91 3.03 3.54
CA SER A 58 5.94 2.19 2.94
C SER A 58 7.31 2.57 3.47
N ASN A 59 8.18 1.59 3.60
CA ASN A 59 9.61 1.79 3.79
C ASN A 59 10.38 1.84 2.46
N LEU A 60 9.69 1.66 1.33
CA LEU A 60 10.28 1.71 -0.01
C LEU A 60 9.97 3.06 -0.67
N VAL A 61 10.99 3.66 -1.26
CA VAL A 61 10.81 4.81 -2.17
C VAL A 61 10.13 4.35 -3.46
N PHE A 62 9.43 5.25 -4.15
CA PHE A 62 8.69 4.90 -5.37
C PHE A 62 9.53 4.20 -6.45
N SER A 63 10.83 4.52 -6.56
CA SER A 63 11.75 3.84 -7.49
C SER A 63 12.02 2.37 -7.15
N GLU A 64 11.67 1.92 -5.95
CA GLU A 64 11.78 0.53 -5.52
C GLU A 64 10.46 -0.24 -5.59
N TRP A 65 9.37 0.39 -6.02
CA TRP A 65 8.04 -0.25 -6.07
C TRP A 65 7.92 -1.34 -7.15
N ASP A 66 8.90 -1.47 -8.06
CA ASP A 66 9.03 -2.65 -8.92
C ASP A 66 9.20 -3.94 -8.11
N ARG A 67 9.70 -3.86 -6.87
CA ARG A 67 9.73 -4.99 -5.94
C ARG A 67 8.35 -5.42 -5.47
N ILE A 68 7.39 -4.48 -5.46
CA ILE A 68 6.00 -4.70 -5.08
C ILE A 68 5.24 -5.28 -6.27
N PHE A 69 5.21 -4.58 -7.41
CA PHE A 69 4.36 -4.94 -8.55
C PHE A 69 5.01 -5.87 -9.58
N LYS A 70 6.31 -6.16 -9.46
CA LYS A 70 7.11 -7.11 -10.28
C LYS A 70 7.04 -6.94 -11.80
N ASP A 71 6.44 -5.86 -12.28
CA ASP A 71 6.29 -5.50 -13.68
C ASP A 71 6.36 -3.97 -13.79
N PRO A 72 7.38 -3.40 -14.46
CA PRO A 72 7.59 -1.94 -14.52
C PRO A 72 6.40 -1.16 -15.07
N MET A 73 5.68 -1.73 -16.04
CA MET A 73 4.52 -1.07 -16.63
C MET A 73 3.36 -0.97 -15.62
N THR A 74 3.08 -2.06 -14.90
CA THR A 74 2.08 -2.10 -13.84
C THR A 74 2.48 -1.20 -12.66
N THR A 75 3.76 -1.18 -12.28
CA THR A 75 4.29 -0.28 -11.25
C THR A 75 4.03 1.18 -11.62
N ALA A 76 4.47 1.60 -12.81
CA ALA A 76 4.31 2.98 -13.28
C ALA A 76 2.83 3.38 -13.29
N ALA A 77 1.95 2.50 -13.79
CA ALA A 77 0.52 2.72 -13.83
C ALA A 77 -0.11 2.83 -12.42
N ALA A 78 0.38 2.09 -11.44
CA ALA A 78 -0.09 2.16 -10.05
C ALA A 78 0.38 3.45 -9.37
N ILE A 79 1.65 3.81 -9.54
CA ILE A 79 2.25 5.03 -9.00
C ILE A 79 1.55 6.25 -9.58
N ASP A 80 1.34 6.31 -10.90
CA ASP A 80 0.69 7.42 -11.58
C ASP A 80 -0.68 7.74 -10.97
N ARG A 81 -1.53 6.72 -10.83
CA ARG A 81 -2.86 6.85 -10.19
C ARG A 81 -2.77 7.29 -8.73
N LEU A 82 -1.82 6.75 -7.97
CA LEU A 82 -1.68 7.12 -6.56
C LEU A 82 -1.17 8.55 -6.39
N VAL A 83 -0.18 8.95 -7.19
CA VAL A 83 0.52 10.23 -7.02
C VAL A 83 -0.36 11.39 -7.49
N HIS A 84 -1.16 11.21 -8.55
CA HIS A 84 -1.95 12.26 -9.17
C HIS A 84 -2.80 13.09 -8.17
N HIS A 85 -3.37 12.43 -7.15
CA HIS A 85 -4.16 13.09 -6.10
C HIS A 85 -3.69 12.71 -4.68
N SER A 86 -2.37 12.77 -4.45
CA SER A 86 -1.80 12.48 -3.13
C SER A 86 -1.08 13.67 -2.50
N THR A 87 -0.93 13.58 -1.18
CA THR A 87 0.09 14.32 -0.44
C THR A 87 1.15 13.31 -0.02
N ILE A 88 2.39 13.50 -0.46
CA ILE A 88 3.51 12.62 -0.13
C ILE A 88 4.21 13.19 1.11
N LEU A 89 4.34 12.35 2.14
CA LEU A 89 5.04 12.68 3.38
C LEU A 89 6.30 11.80 3.49
N GLU A 90 7.47 12.39 3.27
CA GLU A 90 8.74 11.71 3.46
C GLU A 90 9.18 11.79 4.92
N LEU A 91 9.32 10.64 5.58
CA LEU A 91 9.67 10.54 6.99
C LEU A 91 11.14 10.14 7.15
N ASN A 92 12.04 11.13 7.06
CA ASN A 92 13.50 10.92 7.16
C ASN A 92 14.05 11.02 8.61
N ASN A 93 13.24 10.67 9.60
CA ASN A 93 13.59 10.80 11.02
C ASN A 93 14.18 9.50 11.59
N ASP A 94 15.01 9.62 12.62
CA ASP A 94 15.48 8.44 13.34
C ASP A 94 14.32 7.60 13.88
N SER A 95 14.51 6.29 13.93
CA SER A 95 13.57 5.36 14.55
C SER A 95 13.24 5.77 15.99
N TYR A 96 11.95 6.06 16.22
CA TYR A 96 11.45 6.34 17.56
C TYR A 96 11.65 5.15 18.51
N ARG A 97 11.55 3.92 17.98
CA ARG A 97 11.79 2.68 18.74
C ARG A 97 13.24 2.58 19.20
N ALA A 98 14.20 2.92 18.35
CA ALA A 98 15.62 2.92 18.69
C ALA A 98 15.95 3.98 19.75
N LYS A 99 15.35 5.17 19.64
CA LYS A 99 15.49 6.24 20.65
C LYS A 99 15.00 5.78 22.03
N GLN A 100 13.82 5.16 22.09
CA GLN A 100 13.30 4.62 23.35
C GLN A 100 14.17 3.49 23.90
N ALA A 101 14.64 2.56 23.06
CA ALA A 101 15.50 1.46 23.51
C ALA A 101 16.81 1.96 24.16
N LYS A 102 17.43 3.00 23.59
CA LYS A 102 18.63 3.64 24.18
C LYS A 102 18.34 4.29 25.53
N GLN A 103 17.18 4.92 25.70
CA GLN A 103 16.78 5.53 26.97
C GLN A 103 16.57 4.48 28.08
N HIS A 104 16.05 3.30 27.74
CA HIS A 104 15.83 2.23 28.72
C HIS A 104 17.11 1.47 29.09
N GLN A 105 18.14 1.42 28.23
CA GLN A 105 19.44 0.80 28.54
C GLN A 105 20.35 1.70 29.37
N GLY A 106 20.05 3.00 29.46
CA GLY A 106 20.81 3.97 30.25
C GLY A 106 20.34 4.16 31.69
N ASN A 107 19.35 3.37 32.15
CA ASN A 107 18.85 3.33 33.53
C ASN A 107 19.24 2.01 34.20
#